data_AF-A0A2D5VT68-F1
#
_entry.id   AF-A0A2D5VT68-F1
#
_cell.length_a   1.000
_cell.length_b   1.000
_cell.length_c   1.000
_cell.angle_alpha   90.00
_cell.angle_beta   90.00
_cell.angle_gamma   90.00
#
_symmetry.space_group_name_H-M   'P 1'
#
loop_
_entity.id
_entity.type
_entity.pdbx_description
1 polymer ?
#
loop_
_entity_poly.entity_id
_entity_poly.type
_entity_poly.pdbx_seq_one_letter_code
_entity_poly.pdbx_strand_id
1 'polypeptide(L)'
;MLQRFVLSLALLLWLAPPSPAAPVITLSATSSGSAPHADVELLEDSHGTLSIGDITSAAQQSRFQAANGRASVGQSLSPWWIKLSLQRDS
;
A
#
# COMPACT_ATOMS: atom_id res chain seq x y z
N MET A 1 -17.65 34.27 -11.72
CA MET A 1 -17.33 32.90 -12.16
C MET A 1 -16.20 32.29 -11.32
N LEU A 2 -15.04 32.95 -11.18
CA LEU A 2 -13.87 32.43 -10.45
C LEU A 2 -14.13 32.16 -8.95
N GLN A 3 -14.83 33.04 -8.24
CA GLN A 3 -15.12 32.87 -6.81
C GLN A 3 -15.96 31.63 -6.49
N ARG A 4 -16.95 31.31 -7.33
CA ARG A 4 -17.75 30.09 -7.20
C ARG A 4 -16.87 28.86 -7.40
N PHE A 5 -15.95 28.91 -8.35
CA PHE A 5 -15.02 27.81 -8.62
C PHE A 5 -14.07 27.55 -7.43
N VAL A 6 -13.53 28.61 -6.83
CA VAL A 6 -12.66 28.51 -5.64
C VAL A 6 -13.42 27.94 -4.43
N LEU A 7 -14.64 28.40 -4.18
CA LEU A 7 -15.48 27.88 -3.10
C LEU A 7 -15.84 26.41 -3.31
N SER A 8 -16.16 26.01 -4.55
CA SER A 8 -16.43 24.61 -4.89
C SER A 8 -15.19 23.73 -4.73
N LEU A 9 -14.00 24.21 -5.12
CA LEU A 9 -12.75 23.48 -4.97
C LEU A 9 -12.37 23.33 -3.49
N ALA A 10 -12.51 24.38 -2.68
CA ALA A 10 -12.27 24.34 -1.25
C ALA A 10 -13.22 23.37 -0.53
N LEU A 11 -14.50 23.35 -0.92
CA LEU A 11 -15.49 22.40 -0.39
C LEU A 11 -15.14 20.95 -0.77
N LEU A 12 -14.69 20.70 -2.02
CA LEU A 12 -14.24 19.38 -2.48
C LEU A 12 -12.99 18.89 -1.74
N LEU A 13 -12.02 19.77 -1.50
CA LEU A 13 -10.82 19.47 -0.71
C LEU A 13 -11.17 19.17 0.75
N TRP A 14 -12.18 19.84 1.30
CA TRP A 14 -12.62 19.61 2.67
C TRP A 14 -13.41 18.30 2.84
N LEU A 15 -14.13 17.87 1.80
CA LEU A 15 -14.85 16.60 1.79
C LEU A 15 -13.96 15.39 1.43
N ALA A 16 -12.68 15.61 1.09
CA ALA A 16 -11.79 14.51 0.76
C ALA A 16 -11.59 13.62 2.01
N PRO A 17 -12.01 12.34 1.98
CA PRO A 17 -11.78 11.46 3.11
C PRO A 17 -10.28 11.27 3.32
N PRO A 18 -9.80 11.15 4.58
CA PRO A 18 -8.43 10.74 4.83
C PRO A 18 -8.21 9.40 4.12
N SER A 19 -7.04 9.24 3.47
CA SER A 19 -6.71 7.99 2.81
C SER A 19 -6.87 6.85 3.82
N PRO A 20 -7.66 5.81 3.52
CA PRO A 20 -7.85 4.71 4.45
C PRO A 20 -6.47 4.15 4.81
N ALA A 21 -6.21 3.99 6.11
CA ALA A 21 -5.04 3.26 6.55
C ALA A 21 -5.10 1.85 5.93
N ALA A 22 -3.94 1.36 5.48
CA ALA A 22 -3.87 0.01 4.91
C ALA A 22 -4.46 -0.98 5.92
N PRO A 23 -5.37 -1.88 5.50
CA PRO A 23 -5.92 -2.91 6.37
C PRO A 23 -4.79 -3.69 7.02
N VAL A 24 -4.91 -3.90 8.34
CA VAL A 24 -3.86 -4.53 9.15
C VAL A 24 -4.24 -5.96 9.43
N ILE A 25 -3.36 -6.90 9.10
CA ILE A 25 -3.58 -8.33 9.30
C ILE A 25 -3.38 -8.64 10.78
N THR A 26 -4.44 -9.08 11.47
CA THR A 26 -4.32 -9.61 12.84
C THR A 26 -3.81 -11.05 12.78
N LEU A 27 -2.61 -11.28 13.32
CA LEU A 27 -2.02 -12.62 13.39
C LEU A 27 -2.35 -13.29 14.73
N SER A 28 -2.92 -14.49 14.67
CA SER A 28 -3.15 -15.38 15.80
C SER A 28 -2.38 -16.70 15.65
N ALA A 29 -2.38 -17.55 16.67
CA ALA A 29 -1.70 -18.85 16.63
C ALA A 29 -2.20 -19.77 15.51
N THR A 30 -3.43 -19.58 15.03
CA THR A 30 -4.04 -20.38 13.96
C THR A 30 -3.85 -19.78 12.56
N SER A 31 -3.21 -18.63 12.43
CA SER A 31 -3.00 -17.95 11.14
C SER A 31 -1.97 -18.64 10.23
N SER A 32 -1.27 -19.67 10.70
CA SER A 32 -0.32 -20.41 9.85
C SER A 32 -1.05 -21.17 8.74
N GLY A 33 -0.63 -20.98 7.49
CA GLY A 33 -1.16 -21.69 6.33
C GLY A 33 -2.45 -21.10 5.74
N SER A 34 -2.97 -19.99 6.28
CA SER A 34 -4.04 -19.25 5.62
C SER A 34 -3.55 -18.62 4.32
N ALA A 35 -4.47 -18.43 3.38
CA ALA A 35 -4.16 -17.77 2.12
C ALA A 35 -3.59 -16.36 2.38
N PRO A 36 -2.60 -15.91 1.58
CA PRO A 36 -2.08 -14.57 1.70
C PRO A 36 -3.22 -13.57 1.59
N HIS A 37 -3.35 -12.72 2.60
CA HIS A 37 -4.44 -11.75 2.71
C HIS A 37 -4.49 -10.80 1.51
N ALA A 38 -5.66 -10.24 1.23
CA ALA A 38 -5.86 -9.22 0.20
C ALA A 38 -5.03 -7.93 0.44
N ASP A 39 -4.44 -7.82 1.63
CA ASP A 39 -3.81 -6.64 2.19
C ASP A 39 -2.29 -6.61 1.98
N VAL A 40 -1.75 -7.57 1.21
CA VAL A 40 -0.37 -7.52 0.74
C VAL A 40 -0.23 -6.37 -0.25
N GLU A 41 0.76 -5.51 -0.06
CA GLU A 41 1.12 -4.48 -1.03
C GLU A 41 2.48 -4.80 -1.66
N LEU A 42 2.60 -4.49 -2.95
CA LEU A 42 3.76 -4.81 -3.77
C LEU A 42 4.35 -3.53 -4.38
N LEU A 43 5.66 -3.48 -4.45
CA LEU A 43 6.42 -2.47 -5.18
C LEU A 43 7.43 -3.16 -6.08
N GLU A 44 7.30 -2.97 -7.39
CA GLU A 44 8.32 -3.38 -8.35
C GLU A 44 9.48 -2.39 -8.35
N ASP A 45 10.70 -2.89 -8.17
CA ASP A 45 11.93 -2.14 -8.38
C ASP A 45 12.49 -2.44 -9.76
N SER A 46 11.93 -1.81 -10.78
CA SER A 46 12.26 -2.06 -12.19
C SER A 46 13.74 -1.84 -12.55
N HIS A 47 14.48 -1.09 -11.72
CA HIS A 47 15.91 -0.82 -11.93
C HIS A 47 16.82 -1.58 -10.96
N GLY A 48 16.26 -2.25 -9.95
CA GLY A 48 17.02 -2.99 -8.95
C GLY A 48 17.97 -2.11 -8.12
N THR A 49 17.56 -0.87 -7.85
CA THR A 49 18.41 0.14 -7.20
C THR A 49 17.98 0.49 -5.78
N LEU A 50 16.78 0.08 -5.37
CA LEU A 50 16.23 0.42 -4.06
C LEU A 50 16.89 -0.44 -2.99
N SER A 51 17.38 0.22 -1.94
CA SER A 51 17.81 -0.43 -0.70
C SER A 51 16.70 -0.39 0.35
N ILE A 52 16.87 -1.16 1.44
CA ILE A 52 15.90 -1.12 2.56
C ILE A 52 15.72 0.29 3.15
N GLY A 53 16.79 1.11 3.16
CA GLY A 53 16.72 2.50 3.63
C GLY A 53 15.78 3.34 2.77
N ASP A 54 15.86 3.18 1.45
CA ASP A 54 15.04 3.92 0.49
C ASP A 54 13.56 3.56 0.61
N ILE A 55 13.27 2.28 0.84
CA ILE A 55 11.91 1.74 0.97
C ILE A 55 11.15 2.35 2.15
N THR A 56 11.86 2.80 3.20
CA THR A 56 11.22 3.46 4.35
C THR A 56 10.80 4.91 4.09
N SER A 57 11.28 5.53 3.00
CA SER A 57 10.93 6.90 2.66
C SER A 57 9.44 7.03 2.26
N ALA A 58 8.82 8.16 2.59
CA ALA A 58 7.42 8.42 2.27
C ALA A 58 7.12 8.29 0.77
N ALA A 59 8.07 8.70 -0.09
CA ALA A 59 7.93 8.61 -1.54
C ALA A 59 7.88 7.17 -2.05
N GLN A 60 8.66 6.25 -1.47
CA GLN A 60 8.59 4.83 -1.85
C GLN A 60 7.36 4.16 -1.23
N GLN A 61 7.00 4.52 0.01
CA GLN A 61 5.82 4.01 0.68
C GLN A 61 4.53 4.27 -0.11
N SER A 62 4.40 5.43 -0.76
CA SER A 62 3.24 5.76 -1.60
C SER A 62 3.19 5.03 -2.95
N ARG A 63 4.25 4.31 -3.34
CA ARG A 63 4.31 3.55 -4.60
C ARG A 63 3.87 2.09 -4.45
N PHE A 64 3.75 1.60 -3.22
CA PHE A 64 3.19 0.28 -2.96
C PHE A 64 1.73 0.22 -3.43
N GLN A 65 1.40 -0.86 -4.13
CA GLN A 65 0.05 -1.10 -4.64
C GLN A 65 -0.47 -2.44 -4.13
N ALA A 66 -1.77 -2.52 -3.85
CA ALA A 66 -2.38 -3.78 -3.42
C ALA A 66 -2.09 -4.91 -4.42
N ALA A 67 -1.75 -6.09 -3.89
CA ALA A 67 -1.48 -7.28 -4.68
C ALA A 67 -2.73 -7.77 -5.44
N ASN A 68 -3.93 -7.31 -5.07
CA ASN A 68 -5.20 -7.64 -5.73
C ASN A 68 -5.41 -9.16 -5.89
N GLY A 69 -5.10 -9.93 -4.84
CA GLY A 69 -5.24 -11.39 -4.85
C GLY A 69 -4.14 -12.15 -5.59
N ARG A 70 -3.08 -11.48 -6.06
CA ARG A 70 -1.93 -12.13 -6.67
C ARG A 70 -1.11 -12.87 -5.62
N ALA A 71 -0.98 -14.19 -5.80
CA ALA A 71 -0.04 -15.01 -5.04
C ALA A 71 1.37 -15.06 -5.65
N SER A 72 1.53 -14.55 -6.87
CA SER A 72 2.80 -14.54 -7.60
C SER A 72 2.90 -13.34 -8.54
N VAL A 73 4.13 -12.85 -8.75
CA VAL A 73 4.46 -11.83 -9.75
C VAL A 73 4.86 -12.44 -11.11
N GLY A 74 4.77 -13.76 -11.25
CA GLY A 74 5.10 -14.49 -12.47
C GLY A 74 6.61 -14.60 -12.69
N GLN A 75 7.04 -14.44 -13.94
CA GLN A 75 8.44 -14.56 -14.38
C GLN A 75 9.14 -13.19 -14.42
N SER A 76 8.72 -12.24 -13.58
CA SER A 76 9.33 -10.90 -13.55
C SER A 76 10.83 -11.01 -13.23
N LEU A 77 11.63 -10.27 -13.98
CA LEU A 77 13.09 -10.18 -13.78
C LEU A 77 13.47 -9.06 -12.82
N SER A 78 12.52 -8.19 -12.48
CA SER A 78 12.72 -7.10 -11.54
C SER A 78 12.75 -7.64 -10.11
N PRO A 79 13.54 -7.04 -9.19
CA PRO A 79 13.33 -7.20 -7.77
C PRO A 79 11.95 -6.67 -7.35
N TRP A 80 11.34 -7.34 -6.36
CA TRP A 80 10.05 -6.96 -5.81
C TRP A 80 10.15 -6.79 -4.30
N TRP A 81 9.57 -5.70 -3.82
CA TRP A 81 9.38 -5.43 -2.40
C TRP A 81 7.94 -5.77 -2.01
N ILE A 82 7.80 -6.43 -0.86
CA ILE A 82 6.51 -6.81 -0.28
C ILE A 82 6.36 -6.04 1.03
N LYS A 83 5.25 -5.34 1.18
CA LYS A 83 4.88 -4.64 2.41
C LYS A 83 3.67 -5.34 3.02
N LEU A 84 3.80 -5.62 4.31
CA LEU A 84 2.79 -6.28 5.14
C LEU A 84 2.54 -5.40 6.36
N SER A 85 1.30 -4.99 6.54
CA SER A 85 0.86 -4.32 7.77
C SER A 85 0.28 -5.39 8.70
N LEU A 86 0.96 -5.63 9.82
CA LEU A 86 0.61 -6.70 10.77
C LEU A 86 0.25 -6.11 12.13
N GLN A 87 -0.73 -6.71 12.79
CA GLN A 87 -1.08 -6.47 14.19
C GLN A 87 -1.06 -7.81 14.92
N ARG A 88 -0.55 -7.80 16.15
CA ARG A 88 -0.63 -8.98 17.02
C ARG A 88 -2.04 -9.09 17.58
N ASP A 89 -2.58 -10.29 17.64
CA ASP A 89 -3.73 -10.59 18.47
C ASP A 89 -3.38 -10.30 19.95
N SER A 90 -4.35 -9.83 20.73
CA SER A 90 -4.12 -9.23 22.06
C SER A 90 -3.47 -10.19 23.07
#